data_AF-A0AA44ZN83-F1
#
_entry.id   AF-A0AA44ZN83-F1
#
_cell.length_a   1.000
_cell.length_b   1.000
_cell.length_c   1.000
_cell.angle_alpha   90.00
_cell.angle_beta   90.00
_cell.angle_gamma   90.00
#
_symmetry.space_group_name_H-M   'P 1'
#
loop_
_entity.id
_entity.type
_entity.pdbx_description
1 polymer ?
#
loop_
_entity_poly.entity_id
_entity_poly.type
_entity_poly.pdbx_seq_one_letter_code
_entity_poly.pdbx_strand_id
1 'polypeptide(L)'
;MTVEAGLVNADLRRKRSVDLAQLIHEQHGGPVTALREALLTYPYPHPVADWHRARTVVPAMRGTGELTLVASTAPDRSSPATGVGIWELAVTGSEPLARGEAEGWARALFGYRCAPLVYRRRTGGLFHRPTGVEFVVFHGVHGPMHPSDVEEYGANACA
;
A
#
# COMPACT_ATOMS: atom_id res chain seq x y z
N MET A 1 -12.58 29.52 16.05
CA MET A 1 -12.40 28.45 15.03
C MET A 1 -11.77 27.27 15.75
N THR A 2 -12.57 26.27 16.14
CA THR A 2 -12.09 25.08 16.86
C THR A 2 -11.81 23.97 15.86
N VAL A 3 -10.53 23.67 15.65
CA VAL A 3 -10.13 22.54 14.80
C VAL A 3 -10.48 21.26 15.55
N GLU A 4 -11.28 20.39 14.94
CA GLU A 4 -11.67 19.12 15.54
C GLU A 4 -10.44 18.26 15.81
N ALA A 5 -10.29 17.79 17.06
CA ALA A 5 -9.15 16.96 17.47
C ALA A 5 -9.00 15.67 16.63
N GLY A 6 -10.08 15.19 16.00
CA GLY A 6 -10.06 14.08 15.06
C GLY A 6 -9.27 14.38 13.78
N LEU A 7 -9.43 15.57 13.22
CA LEU A 7 -8.73 16.02 12.01
C LEU A 7 -7.24 16.22 12.27
N VAL A 8 -6.87 16.82 13.40
CA VAL A 8 -5.47 16.98 13.82
C VAL A 8 -4.79 15.63 13.98
N ASN A 9 -5.46 14.65 14.59
CA ASN A 9 -4.91 13.31 14.77
C ASN A 9 -4.76 12.54 13.46
N ALA A 10 -5.68 12.70 12.51
CA ALA A 10 -5.57 12.11 11.17
C ALA A 10 -4.40 12.71 10.39
N ASP A 11 -4.24 14.03 10.45
CA ASP A 11 -3.16 14.75 9.76
C ASP A 11 -1.77 14.41 10.36
N LEU A 12 -1.64 14.36 11.68
CA LEU A 12 -0.42 13.91 12.34
C LEU A 12 -0.06 12.46 12.01
N ARG A 13 -1.05 11.57 11.89
CA ARG A 13 -0.83 10.18 11.43
C ARG A 13 -0.34 10.16 9.98
N ARG A 14 -0.94 10.98 9.12
CA ARG A 14 -0.51 11.13 7.71
C ARG A 14 0.94 11.60 7.66
N LYS A 15 1.29 12.70 8.33
CA LYS A 15 2.66 13.24 8.37
C LYS A 15 3.67 12.19 8.85
N ARG A 16 3.41 11.53 9.98
CA ARG A 16 4.31 10.48 10.52
C ARG A 16 4.53 9.32 9.54
N SER A 17 3.50 8.92 8.80
CA SER A 17 3.62 7.86 7.80
C SER A 17 4.34 8.32 6.53
N VAL A 18 4.29 9.61 6.19
CA VAL A 18 5.07 10.21 5.09
C VAL A 18 6.55 10.26 5.48
N ASP A 19 6.87 10.78 6.66
CA ASP A 19 8.25 10.84 7.16
C ASP A 19 8.86 9.44 7.23
N LEU A 20 8.07 8.44 7.68
CA LEU A 20 8.53 7.05 7.72
C LEU A 20 8.76 6.45 6.33
N ALA A 21 7.92 6.78 5.35
CA ALA A 21 8.11 6.32 3.98
C ALA A 21 9.40 6.88 3.35
N GLN A 22 9.78 8.12 3.69
CA GLN A 22 11.06 8.69 3.27
C GLN A 22 12.24 7.91 3.88
N LEU A 23 12.21 7.65 5.18
CA LEU A 23 13.22 6.82 5.86
C LEU A 23 13.32 5.40 5.28
N ILE A 24 12.17 4.79 4.95
CA ILE A 24 12.13 3.48 4.28
C ILE A 24 12.81 3.55 2.91
N HIS A 25 12.59 4.58 2.12
CA HIS A 25 13.28 4.73 0.84
C HIS A 25 14.79 4.92 1.00
N GLU A 26 15.22 5.67 2.03
CA GLU A 26 16.64 5.86 2.32
C GLU A 26 17.33 4.56 2.72
N GLN A 27 16.69 3.72 3.54
CA GLN A 27 17.29 2.50 4.09
C GLN A 27 17.04 1.26 3.22
N HIS A 28 15.91 1.21 2.52
CA HIS A 28 15.41 0.07 1.76
C HIS A 28 14.96 0.45 0.35
N GLY A 29 15.58 1.45 -0.26
CA GLY A 29 15.26 1.89 -1.64
C GLY A 29 15.30 0.75 -2.65
N GLY A 30 16.31 -0.13 -2.58
CA GLY A 30 16.42 -1.32 -3.44
C GLY A 30 15.19 -2.24 -3.35
N PRO A 31 14.85 -2.77 -2.15
CA PRO A 31 13.63 -3.54 -1.94
C PRO A 31 12.35 -2.84 -2.42
N VAL A 32 12.19 -1.55 -2.17
CA VAL A 32 11.00 -0.80 -2.62
C VAL A 32 10.94 -0.73 -4.14
N THR A 33 12.06 -0.42 -4.80
CA THR A 33 12.14 -0.37 -6.27
C THR A 33 11.83 -1.73 -6.87
N ALA A 34 12.39 -2.82 -6.34
CA ALA A 34 12.13 -4.16 -6.85
C ALA A 34 10.64 -4.55 -6.76
N LEU A 35 9.97 -4.24 -5.64
CA LEU A 35 8.53 -4.47 -5.51
C LEU A 35 7.71 -3.61 -6.49
N ARG A 36 8.09 -2.33 -6.68
CA ARG A 36 7.43 -1.44 -7.65
C ARG A 36 7.59 -1.94 -9.08
N GLU A 37 8.80 -2.28 -9.49
CA GLU A 37 9.10 -2.80 -10.82
C GLU A 37 8.29 -4.07 -11.11
N ALA A 38 8.16 -4.95 -10.13
CA ALA A 38 7.34 -6.15 -10.29
C ALA A 38 5.85 -5.84 -10.44
N LEU A 39 5.31 -4.83 -9.74
CA LEU A 39 3.93 -4.36 -9.95
C LEU A 39 3.75 -3.72 -11.33
N LEU A 40 4.77 -3.00 -11.81
CA LEU A 40 4.77 -2.35 -13.12
C LEU A 40 5.09 -3.30 -14.28
N THR A 41 5.56 -4.52 -14.02
CA THR A 41 5.76 -5.55 -15.05
C THR A 41 4.43 -6.02 -15.63
N TYR A 42 3.35 -5.92 -14.85
CA TYR A 42 1.99 -6.25 -15.27
C TYR A 42 1.05 -5.07 -14.97
N PRO A 43 1.24 -3.93 -15.65
CA PRO A 43 0.36 -2.79 -15.46
C PRO A 43 -1.00 -3.14 -16.08
N TYR A 44 -2.07 -2.66 -15.45
CA TYR A 44 -3.41 -2.80 -16.03
C TYR A 44 -3.45 -2.11 -17.41
N PRO A 45 -4.13 -2.67 -18.44
CA PRO A 45 -5.03 -3.84 -18.42
C PRO A 45 -4.36 -5.16 -18.78
N HIS A 46 -3.06 -5.33 -18.55
CA HIS A 46 -2.40 -6.60 -18.88
C HIS A 46 -2.80 -7.68 -17.88
N PRO A 47 -3.28 -8.85 -18.36
CA PRO A 47 -3.71 -9.92 -17.49
C PRO A 47 -2.52 -10.38 -16.64
N VAL A 48 -2.71 -10.29 -15.33
CA VAL A 48 -1.81 -10.86 -14.34
C VAL A 48 -1.85 -12.37 -14.54
N ALA A 49 -0.72 -13.00 -14.78
CA ALA A 49 -0.66 -14.45 -14.67
C ALA A 49 -1.13 -14.81 -13.25
N ASP A 50 -2.08 -15.73 -13.11
CA ASP A 50 -2.39 -16.32 -11.81
C ASP A 50 -1.04 -16.60 -11.12
N TRP A 51 -0.87 -16.14 -9.87
CA TRP A 51 0.35 -16.30 -9.05
C TRP A 51 1.46 -15.23 -9.13
N HIS A 52 1.37 -14.16 -9.94
CA HIS A 52 2.40 -13.10 -9.89
C HIS A 52 2.38 -12.35 -8.55
N ARG A 53 3.43 -12.56 -7.76
CA ARG A 53 3.65 -11.91 -6.46
C ARG A 53 5.13 -11.62 -6.31
N ALA A 54 5.46 -10.39 -5.99
CA ALA A 54 6.81 -10.02 -5.60
C ALA A 54 6.92 -10.10 -4.09
N ARG A 55 7.85 -10.92 -3.61
CA ARG A 55 8.11 -11.08 -2.18
C ARG A 55 9.50 -10.59 -1.85
N THR A 56 9.62 -9.85 -0.75
CA THR A 56 10.92 -9.53 -0.14
C THR A 56 10.84 -9.64 1.38
N VAL A 57 11.99 -9.87 2.01
CA VAL A 57 12.14 -9.86 3.47
C VAL A 57 13.12 -8.75 3.82
N VAL A 58 12.73 -7.91 4.77
CA VAL A 58 13.50 -6.75 5.20
C VAL A 58 13.54 -6.68 6.73
N PRO A 59 14.58 -6.10 7.33
CA PRO A 59 14.53 -5.71 8.73
C PRO A 59 13.34 -4.79 9.01
N ALA A 60 12.73 -4.92 10.18
CA ALA A 60 11.75 -3.94 10.65
C ALA A 60 12.44 -2.58 10.84
N MET A 61 11.76 -1.50 10.46
CA MET A 61 12.21 -0.12 10.71
C MET A 61 12.28 0.18 12.21
N ARG A 62 11.52 -0.56 13.01
CA ARG A 62 11.48 -0.44 14.47
C ARG A 62 11.50 -1.82 15.11
N GLY A 63 12.50 -2.08 15.94
CA GLY A 63 12.69 -3.35 16.62
C GLY A 63 13.79 -4.19 15.99
N THR A 64 13.86 -5.47 16.35
CA THR A 64 14.90 -6.41 15.89
C THR A 64 14.35 -7.51 14.96
N GLY A 65 13.04 -7.50 14.70
CA GLY A 65 12.38 -8.50 13.87
C GLY A 65 12.50 -8.23 12.36
N GLU A 66 11.93 -9.14 11.58
CA GLU A 66 11.85 -9.06 10.13
C GLU A 66 10.42 -8.84 9.66
N LEU A 67 10.28 -8.19 8.51
CA LEU A 67 9.04 -8.02 7.78
C LEU A 67 9.12 -8.80 6.47
N THR A 68 8.13 -9.65 6.22
CA THR A 68 7.83 -10.16 4.88
C THR A 68 6.85 -9.21 4.20
N LEU A 69 7.26 -8.69 3.04
CA LEU A 69 6.45 -7.84 2.18
C LEU A 69 6.06 -8.63 0.93
N VAL A 70 4.78 -8.64 0.57
CA VAL A 70 4.28 -9.27 -0.65
C VAL A 70 3.45 -8.26 -1.42
N ALA A 71 3.95 -7.84 -2.59
CA ALA A 71 3.23 -7.00 -3.53
C ALA A 71 2.62 -7.85 -4.64
N SER A 72 1.35 -7.61 -4.96
CA SER A 72 0.63 -8.35 -6.00
C SER A 72 -0.36 -7.47 -6.75
N THR A 73 -0.76 -7.93 -7.92
CA THR A 73 -1.86 -7.37 -8.70
C THR A 73 -3.08 -8.31 -8.58
N ALA A 74 -4.29 -7.75 -8.52
CA ALA A 74 -5.52 -8.56 -8.46
C ALA A 74 -6.09 -8.81 -9.87
N PRO A 75 -6.86 -9.91 -10.08
CA PRO A 75 -7.41 -10.23 -11.39
C PRO A 75 -8.50 -9.24 -11.81
N ASP A 76 -8.60 -8.94 -13.11
CA ASP A 76 -9.49 -7.94 -13.71
C ASP A 76 -10.95 -8.02 -13.27
N ARG A 77 -11.47 -9.24 -13.07
CA ARG A 77 -12.85 -9.47 -12.59
C ARG A 77 -13.14 -8.86 -11.20
N SER A 78 -12.10 -8.51 -10.46
CA SER A 78 -12.19 -7.88 -9.14
C SER A 78 -12.16 -6.35 -9.23
N SER A 79 -11.91 -5.81 -10.42
CA SER A 79 -11.82 -4.37 -10.63
C SER A 79 -13.19 -3.69 -10.44
N PRO A 80 -13.24 -2.52 -9.77
CA PRO A 80 -14.48 -1.77 -9.60
C PRO A 80 -15.00 -1.15 -10.90
N ALA A 81 -14.14 -0.92 -11.91
CA ALA A 81 -14.50 -0.30 -13.18
C ALA A 81 -13.54 -0.73 -14.30
N THR A 82 -14.03 -0.75 -15.55
CA THR A 82 -13.17 -0.87 -16.73
C THR A 82 -12.10 0.21 -16.69
N GLY A 83 -10.83 -0.09 -17.03
CA GLY A 83 -9.75 0.91 -17.00
C GLY A 83 -8.98 0.98 -15.67
N VAL A 84 -9.47 0.30 -14.63
CA VAL A 84 -8.90 0.31 -13.28
C VAL A 84 -8.31 -1.05 -12.94
N GLY A 85 -7.09 -1.08 -12.42
CA GLY A 85 -6.45 -2.24 -11.82
C GLY A 85 -6.38 -2.14 -10.30
N ILE A 86 -5.95 -3.24 -9.67
CA ILE A 86 -5.76 -3.32 -8.22
C ILE A 86 -4.34 -3.76 -7.91
N TRP A 87 -3.65 -2.99 -7.07
CA TRP A 87 -2.42 -3.37 -6.40
C TRP A 87 -2.68 -3.69 -4.95
N GLU A 88 -2.01 -4.73 -4.46
CA GLU A 88 -2.11 -5.22 -3.10
C GLU A 88 -0.71 -5.26 -2.46
N LEU A 89 -0.66 -4.99 -1.16
CA LEU A 89 0.53 -5.18 -0.35
C LEU A 89 0.16 -5.86 0.97
N ALA A 90 0.70 -7.05 1.20
CA ALA A 90 0.69 -7.68 2.51
C ALA A 90 2.01 -7.40 3.24
N VAL A 91 1.92 -6.92 4.47
CA VAL A 91 3.05 -6.70 5.39
C VAL A 91 2.87 -7.61 6.58
N THR A 92 3.78 -8.57 6.78
CA THR A 92 3.74 -9.51 7.91
C THR A 92 5.04 -9.45 8.69
N GLY A 93 4.97 -9.22 10.00
CA GLY A 93 6.12 -9.22 10.89
C GLY A 93 6.33 -10.56 11.58
N SER A 94 7.58 -10.88 11.90
CA SER A 94 7.93 -11.95 12.85
C SER A 94 7.47 -11.63 14.29
N GLU A 95 7.19 -10.35 14.55
CA GLU A 95 6.67 -9.80 15.80
C GLU A 95 5.46 -8.89 15.52
N PRO A 96 4.70 -8.46 16.55
CA PRO A 96 3.62 -7.52 16.35
C PRO A 96 4.11 -6.18 15.75
N LEU A 97 3.48 -5.75 14.66
CA LEU A 97 3.95 -4.60 13.87
C LEU A 97 3.97 -3.31 14.69
N ALA A 98 5.04 -2.52 14.53
CA ALA A 98 5.10 -1.21 15.16
C ALA A 98 4.02 -0.28 14.57
N ARG A 99 3.52 0.63 15.40
CA ARG A 99 2.44 1.54 14.99
C ARG A 99 2.88 2.41 13.81
N GLY A 100 2.14 2.32 12.71
CA GLY A 100 2.36 3.12 11.50
C GLY A 100 3.40 2.54 10.54
N GLU A 101 4.06 1.44 10.88
CA GLU A 101 5.12 0.84 10.05
C GLU A 101 4.59 0.26 8.75
N ALA A 102 3.52 -0.54 8.84
CA ALA A 102 2.83 -1.07 7.68
C ALA A 102 2.33 0.06 6.76
N GLU A 103 1.79 1.14 7.33
CA GLU A 103 1.37 2.32 6.55
C GLU A 103 2.55 3.07 5.91
N GLY A 104 3.71 3.11 6.57
CA GLY A 104 4.95 3.65 6.00
C GLY A 104 5.38 2.86 4.77
N TRP A 105 5.39 1.52 4.86
CA TRP A 105 5.71 0.64 3.73
C TRP A 105 4.72 0.78 2.58
N ALA A 106 3.42 0.84 2.86
CA ALA A 106 2.41 1.04 1.84
C ALA A 106 2.58 2.39 1.11
N ARG A 107 2.97 3.46 1.82
CA ARG A 107 3.26 4.76 1.22
C ARG A 107 4.57 4.78 0.44
N ALA A 108 5.61 4.11 0.95
CA ALA A 108 6.86 3.96 0.22
C ALA A 108 6.63 3.20 -1.09
N LEU A 109 5.78 2.17 -1.09
CA LEU A 109 5.46 1.39 -2.28
C LEU A 109 4.50 2.11 -3.23
N PHE A 110 3.36 2.61 -2.76
CA PHE A 110 2.32 3.17 -3.64
C PHE A 110 2.43 4.68 -3.88
N GLY A 111 3.25 5.38 -3.10
CA GLY A 111 3.45 6.82 -3.23
C GLY A 111 2.57 7.66 -2.30
N TYR A 112 2.96 8.93 -2.16
CA TYR A 112 2.47 9.84 -1.13
C TYR A 112 1.06 10.39 -1.37
N ARG A 113 0.62 10.44 -2.64
CA ARG A 113 -0.67 11.02 -3.06
C ARG A 113 -1.86 10.08 -2.86
N CYS A 114 -1.62 8.79 -2.64
CA CYS A 114 -2.64 7.73 -2.62
C CYS A 114 -3.28 7.56 -1.22
N ALA A 115 -3.30 8.63 -0.42
CA ALA A 115 -4.01 8.64 0.85
C ALA A 115 -5.49 8.94 0.55
N PRO A 116 -6.38 7.96 0.67
CA PRO A 116 -6.45 7.04 1.78
C PRO A 116 -6.08 5.63 1.34
N LEU A 117 -5.16 5.00 2.08
CA LEU A 117 -4.95 3.56 2.05
C LEU A 117 -6.28 2.91 2.45
N VAL A 118 -7.12 2.52 1.48
CA VAL A 118 -8.42 1.94 1.77
C VAL A 118 -8.29 0.41 1.87
N TYR A 119 -8.94 -0.11 2.90
CA TYR A 119 -9.21 -1.51 3.19
C TYR A 119 -8.07 -2.31 3.83
N ARG A 120 -8.25 -2.52 5.13
CA ARG A 120 -7.37 -3.24 6.05
C ARG A 120 -8.04 -4.54 6.44
N ARG A 121 -7.58 -5.67 5.90
CA ARG A 121 -7.80 -6.96 6.56
C ARG A 121 -6.68 -7.13 7.59
N ARG A 122 -7.04 -7.33 8.85
CA ARG A 122 -6.09 -7.60 9.93
C ARG A 122 -6.09 -9.09 10.21
N THR A 123 -4.92 -9.69 10.30
CA THR A 123 -4.74 -11.01 10.91
C THR A 123 -4.34 -10.81 12.38
N GLY A 124 -5.25 -11.16 13.30
CA GLY A 124 -5.06 -11.00 14.76
C GLY A 124 -6.35 -10.66 15.53
N GLY A 125 -6.38 -10.94 16.84
CA GLY A 125 -7.52 -10.66 17.73
C GLY A 125 -7.68 -9.17 18.09
N LEU A 126 -8.89 -8.78 18.53
CA LEU A 126 -9.27 -7.37 18.83
C LEU A 126 -8.34 -6.63 19.82
N PHE A 127 -7.61 -7.37 20.65
CA PHE A 127 -6.82 -6.82 21.76
C PHE A 127 -5.30 -6.89 21.56
N HIS A 128 -4.82 -7.38 20.42
CA HIS A 128 -3.39 -7.52 20.14
C HIS A 128 -3.01 -6.73 18.89
N ARG A 129 -1.77 -6.20 18.86
CA ARG A 129 -1.25 -5.58 17.64
C ARG A 129 -1.18 -6.66 16.55
N PRO A 130 -1.65 -6.38 15.32
CA PRO A 130 -1.62 -7.38 14.27
C PRO A 130 -0.17 -7.70 13.93
N THR A 131 0.09 -8.98 13.65
CA THR A 131 1.34 -9.42 13.02
C THR A 131 1.28 -9.23 11.51
N GLY A 132 0.08 -9.06 10.93
CA GLY A 132 -0.11 -8.87 9.50
C GLY A 132 -1.13 -7.77 9.15
N VAL A 133 -0.82 -7.00 8.12
CA VAL A 133 -1.69 -5.97 7.55
C VAL A 133 -1.65 -6.06 6.03
N GLU A 134 -2.84 -6.10 5.42
CA GLU A 134 -3.00 -6.00 3.96
C GLU A 134 -3.49 -4.60 3.57
N PHE A 135 -3.00 -4.11 2.44
CA PHE A 135 -3.40 -2.86 1.80
C PHE A 135 -3.81 -3.12 0.37
N VAL A 136 -4.81 -2.39 -0.10
CA VAL A 136 -5.30 -2.44 -1.47
C VAL A 136 -5.35 -1.02 -2.03
N VAL A 137 -4.88 -0.83 -3.25
CA VAL A 137 -4.88 0.46 -3.95
C VAL A 137 -5.36 0.24 -5.38
N PHE A 138 -6.29 1.10 -5.81
CA PHE A 138 -6.70 1.15 -7.20
C PHE A 138 -5.67 1.94 -8.02
N HIS A 139 -5.39 1.50 -9.23
CA HIS A 139 -4.46 2.17 -10.12
C HIS A 139 -4.99 2.19 -11.55
N GLY A 140 -4.65 3.23 -12.30
CA GLY A 140 -4.86 3.30 -13.74
C GLY A 140 -3.57 2.99 -14.49
N VAL A 141 -3.52 3.38 -15.77
CA VAL A 141 -2.34 3.24 -16.63
C VAL A 141 -1.13 4.02 -16.09
N HIS A 142 -1.37 5.16 -15.42
CA HIS A 142 -0.32 6.03 -14.89
C HIS A 142 0.05 5.75 -13.43
N GLY A 143 -0.47 4.66 -12.87
CA GLY A 143 -0.23 4.26 -11.48
C GLY A 143 -1.40 4.56 -10.55
N PRO A 144 -1.15 4.61 -9.24
CA PRO A 144 -2.18 4.67 -8.21
C PRO A 144 -3.14 5.87 -8.31
N MET A 145 -4.42 5.61 -8.06
CA MET A 145 -5.51 6.59 -8.12
C MET A 145 -6.11 6.85 -6.74
N HIS A 146 -6.67 8.03 -6.54
CA HIS A 146 -7.45 8.32 -5.36
C HIS A 146 -8.84 7.65 -5.48
N PRO A 147 -9.45 7.13 -4.39
CA PRO A 147 -10.72 6.40 -4.46
C PRO A 147 -11.89 7.20 -5.07
N SER A 148 -11.95 8.52 -4.85
CA SER A 148 -12.97 9.38 -5.50
C SER A 148 -12.84 9.40 -7.03
N ASP A 149 -11.63 9.14 -7.52
CA ASP A 149 -11.29 9.27 -8.94
C ASP A 149 -11.59 7.95 -9.68
N VAL A 150 -11.88 6.87 -8.95
CA VAL A 150 -12.12 5.53 -9.53
C VAL A 150 -13.42 5.51 -10.33
N GLU A 151 -14.50 6.08 -9.79
CA GLU A 151 -15.79 6.14 -10.49
C GLU A 151 -15.81 7.20 -11.59
N GLU A 152 -15.14 8.33 -11.38
CA GLU A 152 -15.14 9.47 -12.31
C GLU A 152 -14.15 9.28 -13.49
N TYR A 153 -12.97 8.71 -13.22
CA TYR A 153 -11.88 8.60 -14.20
C TYR A 153 -11.54 7.16 -14.60
N GLY A 154 -12.20 6.16 -14.00
CA GLY A 154 -12.06 4.76 -14.40
C GLY A 154 -12.28 4.55 -15.89
N ALA A 155 -13.19 5.32 -16.51
CA ALA A 155 -13.45 5.28 -17.95
C ALA A 155 -12.63 6.27 -18.82
N ASN A 156 -11.99 7.30 -18.23
CA ASN A 156 -11.45 8.46 -18.96
C ASN A 156 -9.91 8.54 -19.03
N ALA A 157 -9.18 7.55 -18.51
CA ALA A 157 -7.72 7.45 -18.74
C ALA A 157 -7.34 7.12 -20.20
N CYS A 158 -8.33 7.07 -21.12
CA CYS A 158 -8.17 6.91 -22.56
C CYS A 158 -8.48 8.19 -23.38
N ALA A 159 -8.50 9.38 -22.77
CA ALA A 159 -8.57 10.65 -23.49
C ALA A 159 -7.20 11.35 -23.59
#